data_AF-A0A3D1XST2-F1
#
_entry.id   AF-A0A3D1XST2-F1
#
_cell.length_a   1.000
_cell.length_b   1.000
_cell.length_c   1.000
_cell.angle_alpha   90.00
_cell.angle_beta   90.00
_cell.angle_gamma   90.00
#
_symmetry.space_group_name_H-M   'P 1'
#
loop_
_entity.id
_entity.type
_entity.pdbx_description
1 polymer ?
#
loop_
_entity_poly.entity_id
_entity_poly.type
_entity_poly.pdbx_seq_one_letter_code
_entity_poly.pdbx_strand_id
1 'polypeptide(L)'
;MLNKSKKNKVAFAIFFSFLFLFPGLVYSESHPTSYYSNNPVAAEVDGEPIYLDDLKHVRIQEALMQLHQMQTRALKEKILEKLAKKHPEFSAKSTPTVSDAEIKKFYDNTPGIKEMGSLQQVRGEIEGYLRNSYRNLFVEQQFQRAVKQGWAKVYLTPPNDFRLVAGIGTAMLWSDENKTARVFVLEYSDFQCPFCKRVQKTLQKVRKKYPHSVQFGYRHFPLPFHEEAKGYAQAVECARDQNKFWQLQSWFYENLTHAISEAQVLEAAETAGVKDIDEFKSCWKKGKYEKRVEKDIRDGAEMGIQGTPTFVLGSYDHESGTVSGEMFSGAVSEDKFVKAIEKYLALTGTEAKLNP
;
A
#
# COMPACT_ATOMS: atom_id res chain seq x y z
N MET A 1 39.95 -6.55 72.21
CA MET A 1 40.91 -5.46 72.53
C MET A 1 41.18 -4.72 71.22
N LEU A 2 40.56 -3.55 71.02
CA LEU A 2 41.20 -2.21 71.03
C LEU A 2 42.20 -2.05 69.86
N ASN A 3 42.16 -1.05 68.97
CA ASN A 3 41.60 0.29 69.05
C ASN A 3 41.63 1.03 67.68
N LYS A 4 40.61 1.86 67.45
CA LYS A 4 40.50 3.16 66.71
C LYS A 4 41.68 3.68 65.87
N SER A 5 41.49 4.05 64.59
CA SER A 5 40.96 5.35 64.06
C SER A 5 41.83 6.60 64.29
N LYS A 6 42.21 7.29 63.18
CA LYS A 6 42.20 8.77 62.94
C LYS A 6 42.82 9.11 61.57
N LYS A 7 42.08 9.72 60.64
CA LYS A 7 41.92 11.17 60.32
C LYS A 7 43.09 11.83 59.54
N ASN A 8 42.84 12.08 58.26
CA ASN A 8 42.84 13.37 57.55
C ASN A 8 43.85 14.48 57.92
N LYS A 9 44.73 14.88 56.97
CA LYS A 9 44.72 16.16 56.20
C LYS A 9 46.12 16.61 55.67
N VAL A 10 46.15 16.95 54.38
CA VAL A 10 46.72 18.19 53.77
C VAL A 10 48.20 18.24 53.30
N ALA A 11 48.30 18.44 51.96
CA ALA A 11 49.12 19.36 51.16
C ALA A 11 50.54 19.01 50.67
N PHE A 12 50.63 19.08 49.33
CA PHE A 12 51.64 19.69 48.47
C PHE A 12 53.08 19.16 48.51
N ALA A 13 53.39 18.33 47.52
CA ALA A 13 54.70 18.36 46.88
C ALA A 13 54.50 18.36 45.35
N ILE A 14 54.94 19.46 44.74
CA ILE A 14 54.99 19.73 43.31
C ILE A 14 55.94 18.71 42.66
N PHE A 15 55.45 17.92 41.70
CA PHE A 15 56.31 17.07 40.87
C PHE A 15 56.30 17.54 39.42
N PHE A 16 57.52 17.77 38.94
CA PHE A 16 57.86 18.22 37.61
C PHE A 16 57.43 17.23 36.52
N SER A 17 56.98 17.81 35.42
CA SER A 17 56.65 17.24 34.11
C SER A 17 57.48 16.02 33.68
N PHE A 18 56.77 14.93 33.34
CA PHE A 18 57.18 14.00 32.29
C PHE A 18 55.98 13.75 31.39
N LEU A 19 56.02 14.33 30.19
CA LEU A 19 55.11 14.04 29.08
C LEU A 19 55.27 12.55 28.70
N PHE A 20 54.30 11.72 29.07
CA PHE A 20 54.08 10.44 28.40
C PHE A 20 52.93 10.63 27.40
N LEU A 21 53.30 10.75 26.13
CA LEU A 21 52.41 10.63 24.99
C LEU A 21 51.75 9.24 25.03
N PHE A 22 50.47 9.18 25.39
CA PHE A 22 49.63 8.04 25.04
C PHE A 22 49.48 8.03 23.52
N PRO A 23 49.81 6.94 22.81
CA PRO A 23 49.30 6.77 21.47
C PRO A 23 47.81 6.48 21.63
N GLY A 24 46.99 7.52 21.46
CA GLY A 24 45.58 7.33 21.18
C GLY A 24 45.49 6.50 19.91
N LEU A 25 45.14 5.22 20.06
CA LEU A 25 44.56 4.41 19.00
C LEU A 25 43.22 5.07 18.65
N VAL A 26 43.29 6.12 17.84
CA VAL A 26 42.15 6.54 17.04
C VAL A 26 42.08 5.50 15.94
N TYR A 27 41.16 4.54 16.09
CA TYR A 27 40.67 3.77 14.96
C TYR A 27 40.11 4.78 13.96
N SER A 28 40.91 5.16 12.98
CA SER A 28 40.38 5.67 11.72
C SER A 28 39.83 4.45 11.00
N GLU A 29 38.58 4.11 11.28
CA GLU A 29 37.82 3.33 10.31
C GLU A 29 37.60 4.25 9.12
N SER A 30 38.49 4.14 8.14
CA SER A 30 38.24 4.62 6.80
C SER A 30 37.09 3.80 6.23
N HIS A 31 35.85 4.20 6.48
CA HIS A 31 34.73 3.69 5.69
C HIS A 31 34.94 4.18 4.26
N PRO A 32 35.14 3.28 3.28
CA PRO A 32 35.08 3.69 1.90
C PRO A 32 33.61 3.99 1.64
N THR A 33 33.22 5.26 1.75
CA THR A 33 31.92 5.72 1.29
C THR A 33 31.89 5.54 -0.22
N SER A 34 31.40 4.38 -0.65
CA SER A 34 30.95 4.18 -2.02
C SER A 34 29.83 5.20 -2.25
N TYR A 35 30.18 6.35 -2.86
CA TYR A 35 29.27 7.46 -3.16
C TYR A 35 28.12 7.10 -4.12
N TYR A 36 28.08 5.86 -4.61
CA TYR A 36 27.07 5.36 -5.53
C TYR A 36 26.45 4.06 -5.01
N SER A 37 25.69 4.15 -3.92
CA SER A 37 24.74 3.09 -3.54
C SER A 37 23.34 3.48 -4.05
N ASN A 38 22.61 2.52 -4.62
CA ASN A 38 21.18 2.69 -4.94
C ASN A 38 20.31 2.77 -3.66
N ASN A 39 20.89 2.43 -2.51
CA ASN A 39 20.27 2.52 -1.20
C ASN A 39 21.30 3.05 -0.17
N PRO A 40 21.57 4.36 -0.13
CA PRO A 40 22.54 4.94 0.79
C PRO A 40 22.05 4.91 2.24
N VAL A 41 22.97 4.97 3.21
CA VAL A 41 22.63 5.25 4.61
C VAL A 41 22.10 6.68 4.69
N ALA A 42 20.85 6.81 5.13
CA ALA A 42 20.16 8.07 5.34
C ALA A 42 20.47 8.67 6.74
N ALA A 43 20.65 7.83 7.76
CA ALA A 43 21.05 8.23 9.10
C ALA A 43 21.67 7.05 9.86
N GLU A 44 22.28 7.30 11.02
CA GLU A 44 22.74 6.27 11.96
C GLU A 44 22.27 6.66 13.37
N VAL A 45 21.75 5.70 14.14
CA VAL A 45 21.25 5.88 15.50
C VAL A 45 21.87 4.82 16.40
N ASP A 46 22.70 5.23 17.38
CA ASP A 46 23.41 4.33 18.29
C ASP A 46 24.24 3.22 17.59
N GLY A 47 24.80 3.52 16.41
CA GLY A 47 25.56 2.56 15.60
C GLY A 47 24.71 1.75 14.61
N GLU A 48 23.39 1.91 14.62
CA GLU A 48 22.48 1.22 13.69
C GLU A 48 22.12 2.14 12.50
N PRO A 49 22.45 1.75 11.26
CA PRO A 49 22.15 2.55 10.08
C PRO A 49 20.66 2.47 9.68
N ILE A 50 20.11 3.62 9.33
CA ILE A 50 18.84 3.78 8.61
C ILE A 50 19.19 4.02 7.15
N TYR A 51 18.68 3.20 6.24
CA TYR A 51 18.89 3.34 4.80
C TYR A 51 17.78 4.15 4.13
N LEU A 52 18.05 4.69 2.94
CA LEU A 52 17.05 5.42 2.15
C LEU A 52 15.80 4.57 1.87
N ASP A 53 15.98 3.27 1.66
CA ASP A 53 14.91 2.30 1.49
C ASP A 53 14.08 2.05 2.75
N ASP A 54 14.59 2.38 3.93
CA ASP A 54 13.82 2.30 5.18
C ASP A 54 12.84 3.47 5.31
N LEU A 55 13.02 4.51 4.49
CA LEU A 55 12.14 5.68 4.42
C LEU A 55 10.95 5.48 3.45
N LYS A 56 10.69 4.24 3.00
CA LYS A 56 9.58 3.90 2.12
C LYS A 56 8.23 4.33 2.72
N HIS A 57 7.49 5.14 1.98
CA HIS A 57 6.20 5.66 2.42
C HIS A 57 5.25 5.85 1.22
N VAL A 58 3.95 5.59 1.41
CA VAL A 58 2.95 5.69 0.33
C VAL A 58 2.97 7.04 -0.40
N ARG A 59 3.01 8.16 0.33
CA ARG A 59 3.16 9.51 -0.25
C ARG A 59 4.43 9.70 -1.10
N ILE A 60 5.54 9.05 -0.74
CA ILE A 60 6.77 9.09 -1.54
C ILE A 60 6.55 8.28 -2.83
N GLN A 61 5.89 7.12 -2.74
CA GLN A 61 5.51 6.34 -3.92
C GLN A 61 4.56 7.11 -4.85
N GLU A 62 3.58 7.82 -4.31
CA GLU A 62 2.69 8.71 -5.08
C GLU A 62 3.49 9.80 -5.79
N ALA A 63 4.44 10.43 -5.11
CA ALA A 63 5.31 11.46 -5.71
C ALA A 63 6.21 10.86 -6.80
N LEU A 64 6.78 9.66 -6.60
CA LEU A 64 7.56 8.94 -7.61
C LEU A 64 6.71 8.58 -8.83
N MET A 65 5.45 8.19 -8.61
CA MET A 65 4.50 7.92 -9.69
C MET A 65 4.13 9.19 -10.46
N GLN A 66 3.89 10.31 -9.77
CA GLN A 66 3.66 11.61 -10.41
C GLN A 66 4.88 12.04 -11.23
N LEU A 67 6.09 11.90 -10.68
CA LEU A 67 7.33 12.18 -11.39
C LEU A 67 7.45 11.33 -12.66
N HIS A 68 7.16 10.02 -12.56
CA HIS A 68 7.18 9.13 -13.71
C HIS A 68 6.17 9.51 -14.79
N GLN A 69 4.97 9.95 -14.41
CA GLN A 69 3.97 10.45 -15.37
C GLN A 69 4.47 11.70 -16.09
N MET A 70 5.08 12.63 -15.37
CA MET A 70 5.70 13.84 -15.94
C MET A 70 6.83 13.47 -16.90
N GLN A 71 7.73 12.57 -16.50
CA GLN A 71 8.82 12.06 -17.33
C GLN A 71 8.29 11.36 -18.59
N THR A 72 7.24 10.55 -18.47
CA THR A 72 6.60 9.87 -19.60
C THR A 72 6.03 10.85 -20.60
N ARG A 73 5.34 11.90 -20.14
CA ARG A 73 4.81 12.95 -21.03
C ARG A 73 5.94 13.66 -21.78
N ALA A 74 6.97 14.09 -21.06
CA ALA A 74 8.13 14.75 -21.67
C ALA A 74 8.87 13.84 -22.66
N LEU A 75 9.00 12.55 -22.33
CA LEU A 75 9.63 11.56 -23.20
C LEU A 75 8.87 11.38 -24.51
N LYS A 76 7.54 11.30 -24.47
CA LYS A 76 6.70 11.22 -25.68
C LYS A 76 6.99 12.39 -26.62
N GLU A 77 6.95 13.62 -26.11
CA GLU A 77 7.25 14.80 -26.92
C GLU A 77 8.67 14.77 -27.49
N LYS A 78 9.68 14.35 -26.68
CA LYS A 78 11.07 14.27 -27.13
C LYS A 78 11.29 13.23 -28.24
N ILE A 79 10.57 12.11 -28.16
CA ILE A 79 10.58 11.07 -29.21
C ILE A 79 10.04 11.66 -30.51
N LEU A 80 8.90 12.36 -30.45
CA LEU A 80 8.30 12.96 -31.64
C LEU A 80 9.20 14.06 -32.24
N GLU A 81 9.81 14.89 -31.41
CA GLU A 81 10.79 15.90 -31.86
C GLU A 81 11.97 15.26 -32.61
N LYS A 82 12.49 14.13 -32.11
CA LYS A 82 13.58 13.41 -32.78
C LYS A 82 13.12 12.79 -34.11
N LEU A 83 11.92 12.20 -34.15
CA LEU A 83 11.37 11.59 -35.36
C LEU A 83 11.02 12.63 -36.43
N ALA A 84 10.53 13.81 -36.02
CA ALA A 84 10.14 14.90 -36.91
C ALA A 84 11.27 15.35 -37.87
N LYS A 85 12.54 15.12 -37.51
CA LYS A 85 13.70 15.42 -38.36
C LYS A 85 13.76 14.58 -39.64
N LYS A 86 13.23 13.36 -39.60
CA LYS A 86 13.19 12.41 -40.74
C LYS A 86 11.78 12.15 -41.24
N HIS A 87 10.79 12.39 -40.39
CA HIS A 87 9.37 12.12 -40.63
C HIS A 87 8.56 13.35 -40.23
N PRO A 88 8.43 14.37 -41.11
CA PRO A 88 7.81 15.66 -40.78
C PRO A 88 6.38 15.56 -40.23
N GLU A 89 5.66 14.47 -40.50
CA GLU A 89 4.32 14.20 -39.97
C GLU A 89 4.25 14.06 -38.45
N PHE A 90 5.38 13.85 -37.78
CA PHE A 90 5.47 13.82 -36.31
C PHE A 90 5.69 15.21 -35.68
N SER A 91 5.81 16.26 -36.50
CA SER A 91 6.04 17.61 -36.01
C SER A 91 4.84 18.15 -35.22
N ALA A 92 5.11 18.94 -34.18
CA ALA A 92 4.08 19.68 -33.46
C ALA A 92 3.27 20.63 -34.37
N LYS A 93 3.82 21.04 -35.53
CA LYS A 93 3.11 21.83 -36.54
C LYS A 93 1.96 21.07 -37.23
N SER A 94 1.95 19.74 -37.13
CA SER A 94 0.90 18.88 -37.66
C SER A 94 -0.26 18.67 -36.68
N THR A 95 -0.24 19.36 -35.53
CA THR A 95 -1.34 19.33 -34.56
C THR A 95 -2.61 19.93 -35.18
N PRO A 96 -3.79 19.30 -35.05
CA PRO A 96 -5.04 19.87 -35.51
C PRO A 96 -5.32 21.25 -34.90
N THR A 97 -5.79 22.18 -35.72
CA THR A 97 -6.22 23.52 -35.29
C THR A 97 -7.63 23.47 -34.75
N VAL A 98 -7.92 24.26 -33.71
CA VAL A 98 -9.26 24.42 -33.16
C VAL A 98 -10.06 25.38 -34.04
N SER A 99 -11.25 24.97 -34.45
CA SER A 99 -12.18 25.78 -35.23
C SER A 99 -13.22 26.48 -34.35
N ASP A 100 -13.76 27.59 -34.87
CA ASP A 100 -14.87 28.34 -34.27
C ASP A 100 -16.09 27.47 -33.95
N ALA A 101 -16.39 26.51 -34.83
CA ALA A 101 -17.49 25.58 -34.65
C ALA A 101 -17.25 24.65 -33.44
N GLU A 102 -16.01 24.22 -33.21
CA GLU A 102 -15.64 23.39 -32.07
C GLU A 102 -15.65 24.18 -30.76
N ILE A 103 -15.19 25.44 -30.78
CA ILE A 103 -15.28 26.34 -29.63
C ILE A 103 -16.75 26.56 -29.25
N LYS A 104 -17.60 26.87 -30.24
CA LYS A 104 -19.04 27.04 -30.02
C LYS A 104 -19.68 25.74 -29.51
N LYS A 105 -19.34 24.59 -30.11
CA LYS A 105 -19.84 23.28 -29.69
C LYS A 105 -19.43 22.95 -28.26
N PHE A 106 -18.19 23.25 -27.87
CA PHE A 106 -17.73 23.05 -26.50
C PHE A 106 -18.51 23.94 -25.53
N TYR A 107 -18.66 25.23 -25.84
CA TYR A 107 -19.46 26.17 -25.02
C TYR A 107 -20.93 25.73 -24.89
N ASP A 108 -21.56 25.29 -25.98
CA ASP A 108 -22.97 24.90 -25.97
C ASP A 108 -23.22 23.62 -25.16
N ASN A 109 -22.24 22.70 -25.11
CA ASN A 109 -22.39 21.38 -24.53
C ASN A 109 -21.66 21.19 -23.18
N THR A 110 -20.97 22.20 -22.66
CA THR A 110 -20.27 22.13 -21.37
C THR A 110 -21.17 22.68 -20.25
N PRO A 111 -21.60 21.86 -19.29
CA PRO A 111 -22.40 22.33 -18.16
C PRO A 111 -21.66 23.40 -17.35
N GLY A 112 -22.37 24.43 -16.87
CA GLY A 112 -21.82 25.50 -16.03
C GLY A 112 -21.02 26.58 -16.76
N ILE A 113 -20.57 26.35 -18.00
CA ILE A 113 -19.71 27.33 -18.70
C ILE A 113 -20.42 28.65 -19.02
N LYS A 114 -21.75 28.62 -19.19
CA LYS A 114 -22.57 29.81 -19.44
C LYS A 114 -22.69 30.72 -18.22
N GLU A 115 -22.42 30.20 -17.03
CA GLU A 115 -22.37 30.96 -15.78
C GLU A 115 -21.05 31.73 -15.64
N MET A 116 -19.99 31.28 -16.32
CA MET A 116 -18.67 31.93 -16.34
C MET A 116 -18.61 33.13 -17.31
N GLY A 117 -19.59 33.28 -18.20
CA GLY A 117 -19.69 34.41 -19.13
C GLY A 117 -20.20 34.01 -20.51
N SER A 118 -20.44 35.00 -21.36
CA SER A 118 -20.81 34.79 -22.76
C SER A 118 -19.69 34.10 -23.53
N LEU A 119 -20.04 33.45 -24.65
CA LEU A 119 -19.08 32.80 -25.56
C LEU A 119 -17.90 33.71 -25.91
N GLN A 120 -18.13 35.02 -26.10
CA GLN A 120 -17.08 35.98 -26.43
C GLN A 120 -16.11 36.20 -25.26
N GLN A 121 -16.62 36.21 -24.02
CA GLN A 121 -15.82 36.41 -22.81
C GLN A 121 -14.92 35.19 -22.52
N VAL A 122 -15.45 33.97 -22.67
CA VAL A 122 -14.71 32.74 -22.34
C VAL A 122 -14.01 32.09 -23.53
N ARG A 123 -14.11 32.68 -24.73
CA ARG A 123 -13.62 32.11 -25.98
C ARG A 123 -12.16 31.67 -25.91
N GLY A 124 -11.29 32.55 -25.39
CA GLY A 124 -9.85 32.31 -25.35
C GLY A 124 -9.47 31.15 -24.44
N GLU A 125 -10.19 30.99 -23.32
CA GLU A 125 -9.98 29.87 -22.38
C GLU A 125 -10.38 28.54 -23.01
N ILE A 126 -11.53 28.51 -23.68
CA ILE A 126 -12.01 27.32 -24.42
C ILE A 126 -11.04 26.95 -25.52
N GLU A 127 -10.59 27.93 -26.31
CA GLU A 127 -9.62 27.71 -27.38
C GLU A 127 -8.29 27.18 -26.83
N GLY A 128 -7.80 27.73 -25.71
CA GLY A 128 -6.60 27.26 -25.02
C GLY A 128 -6.74 25.81 -24.54
N TYR A 129 -7.85 25.48 -23.89
CA TYR A 129 -8.16 24.12 -23.43
C TYR A 129 -8.23 23.12 -24.59
N LEU A 130 -9.02 23.42 -25.63
CA LEU A 130 -9.18 22.54 -26.79
C LEU A 130 -7.86 22.33 -27.52
N ARG A 131 -7.05 23.39 -27.68
CA ARG A 131 -5.72 23.30 -28.30
C ARG A 131 -4.80 22.37 -27.51
N ASN A 132 -4.79 22.47 -26.19
CA ASN A 132 -4.01 21.59 -25.34
C ASN A 132 -4.51 20.14 -25.41
N SER A 133 -5.83 19.94 -25.42
CA SER A 133 -6.46 18.63 -25.57
C SER A 133 -6.09 17.96 -26.89
N TYR A 134 -6.20 18.68 -28.01
CA TYR A 134 -5.87 18.20 -29.36
C TYR A 134 -4.39 17.88 -29.48
N ARG A 135 -3.52 18.73 -28.93
CA ARG A 135 -2.08 18.47 -28.86
C ARG A 135 -1.79 17.18 -28.09
N ASN A 136 -2.37 17.00 -26.91
CA ASN A 136 -2.14 15.80 -26.09
C ASN A 136 -2.59 14.52 -26.81
N LEU A 137 -3.76 14.56 -27.46
CA LEU A 137 -4.27 13.43 -28.23
C LEU A 137 -3.36 13.13 -29.44
N PHE A 138 -2.93 14.17 -30.16
CA PHE A 138 -1.99 14.03 -31.28
C PHE A 138 -0.68 13.38 -30.82
N VAL A 139 -0.08 13.89 -29.74
CA VAL A 139 1.17 13.35 -29.17
C VAL A 139 0.99 11.87 -28.79
N GLU A 140 -0.12 11.52 -28.15
CA GLU A 140 -0.40 10.13 -27.78
C GLU A 140 -0.49 9.22 -29.01
N GLN A 141 -1.32 9.58 -29.99
CA GLN A 141 -1.54 8.78 -31.19
C GLN A 141 -0.25 8.58 -31.99
N GLN A 142 0.52 9.66 -32.19
CA GLN A 142 1.78 9.59 -32.90
C GLN A 142 2.84 8.79 -32.14
N PHE A 143 2.90 8.91 -30.82
CA PHE A 143 3.78 8.09 -29.99
C PHE A 143 3.45 6.60 -30.13
N GLN A 144 2.17 6.23 -30.03
CA GLN A 144 1.73 4.84 -30.21
C GLN A 144 2.08 4.30 -31.59
N ARG A 145 1.91 5.13 -32.64
CA ARG A 145 2.34 4.78 -34.00
C ARG A 145 3.85 4.55 -34.08
N ALA A 146 4.66 5.44 -33.49
CA ALA A 146 6.11 5.33 -33.49
C ALA A 146 6.61 4.04 -32.80
N VAL A 147 5.99 3.67 -31.67
CA VAL A 147 6.29 2.40 -30.97
C VAL A 147 5.88 1.20 -31.83
N LYS A 148 4.65 1.21 -32.39
CA LYS A 148 4.14 0.11 -33.23
C LYS A 148 4.98 -0.15 -34.48
N GLN A 149 5.53 0.90 -35.08
CA GLN A 149 6.43 0.82 -36.25
C GLN A 149 7.86 0.44 -35.87
N GLY A 150 8.18 0.31 -34.57
CA GLY A 150 9.52 0.05 -34.09
C GLY A 150 10.48 1.24 -34.19
N TRP A 151 9.97 2.43 -34.52
CA TRP A 151 10.76 3.67 -34.62
C TRP A 151 11.14 4.24 -33.25
N ALA A 152 10.38 3.90 -32.22
CA ALA A 152 10.69 4.24 -30.84
C ALA A 152 10.72 2.97 -29.98
N LYS A 153 11.86 2.72 -29.31
CA LYS A 153 11.98 1.76 -28.22
C LYS A 153 12.01 2.54 -26.90
N VAL A 154 11.13 2.20 -25.98
CA VAL A 154 10.97 2.91 -24.71
C VAL A 154 11.51 2.04 -23.58
N TYR A 155 12.46 2.61 -22.84
CA TYR A 155 13.11 1.94 -21.69
C TYR A 155 12.76 2.61 -20.36
N LEU A 156 12.01 3.71 -20.38
CA LEU A 156 11.49 4.32 -19.17
C LEU A 156 10.44 3.39 -18.58
N THR A 157 10.79 2.71 -17.49
CA THR A 157 9.88 1.90 -16.71
C THR A 157 9.25 2.74 -15.61
N PRO A 158 8.05 2.39 -15.13
CA PRO A 158 7.57 2.95 -13.87
C PRO A 158 8.61 2.72 -12.77
N PRO A 159 8.72 3.62 -11.77
CA PRO A 159 9.46 3.32 -10.56
C PRO A 159 8.98 1.96 -10.06
N ASN A 160 9.92 1.14 -9.59
CA ASN A 160 9.55 -0.10 -8.93
C ASN A 160 8.49 0.27 -7.89
N ASP A 161 7.31 -0.36 -7.96
CA ASP A 161 6.46 -0.41 -6.78
C ASP A 161 7.41 -0.86 -5.69
N PHE A 162 7.54 -0.09 -4.61
CA PHE A 162 7.95 -0.68 -3.37
C PHE A 162 7.01 -1.85 -3.21
N ARG A 163 7.47 -3.06 -3.56
CA ARG A 163 6.67 -4.26 -3.49
C ARG A 163 6.25 -4.28 -2.05
N LEU A 164 4.99 -3.96 -1.79
CA LEU A 164 4.52 -3.90 -0.43
C LEU A 164 4.49 -5.36 -0.01
N VAL A 165 5.48 -5.73 0.79
CA VAL A 165 5.61 -7.08 1.32
C VAL A 165 4.83 -7.10 2.62
N ALA A 166 3.61 -7.62 2.56
CA ALA A 166 2.80 -7.84 3.75
C ALA A 166 3.01 -9.27 4.24
N GLY A 167 3.50 -9.43 5.47
CA GLY A 167 3.41 -10.72 6.15
C GLY A 167 1.94 -11.06 6.41
N ILE A 168 1.50 -12.27 6.06
CA ILE A 168 0.14 -12.73 6.37
C ILE A 168 -0.07 -12.86 7.89
N GLY A 169 1.00 -13.17 8.63
CA GLY A 169 1.03 -13.17 10.09
C GLY A 169 -0.13 -13.94 10.72
N THR A 170 -0.95 -13.23 11.49
CA THR A 170 -2.08 -13.78 12.25
C THR A 170 -3.37 -13.94 11.44
N ALA A 171 -3.34 -13.66 10.13
CA ALA A 171 -4.51 -13.68 9.27
C ALA A 171 -5.30 -15.00 9.40
N MET A 172 -6.63 -14.89 9.38
CA MET A 172 -7.47 -16.06 9.14
C MET A 172 -7.53 -16.30 7.63
N LEU A 173 -7.10 -17.49 7.20
CA LEU A 173 -7.17 -17.90 5.80
C LEU A 173 -8.57 -18.37 5.43
N TRP A 174 -9.00 -18.06 4.21
CA TRP A 174 -10.32 -18.43 3.71
C TRP A 174 -10.44 -19.94 3.49
N SER A 175 -9.36 -20.59 3.06
CA SER A 175 -9.29 -22.03 2.89
C SER A 175 -7.92 -22.56 3.30
N ASP A 176 -7.88 -23.56 4.17
CA ASP A 176 -6.64 -24.24 4.55
C ASP A 176 -6.13 -25.21 3.45
N GLU A 177 -6.97 -25.49 2.46
CA GLU A 177 -6.67 -26.45 1.38
C GLU A 177 -5.95 -25.79 0.19
N ASN A 178 -6.00 -24.46 0.07
CA ASN A 178 -5.39 -23.75 -1.05
C ASN A 178 -3.88 -23.53 -0.87
N LYS A 179 -3.14 -24.64 -0.93
CA LYS A 179 -1.67 -24.69 -0.79
C LYS A 179 -0.92 -24.35 -2.08
N THR A 180 -1.62 -24.15 -3.19
CA THR A 180 -1.01 -23.90 -4.51
C THR A 180 -1.33 -22.50 -5.06
N ALA A 181 -2.15 -21.71 -4.36
CA ALA A 181 -2.37 -20.32 -4.72
C ALA A 181 -1.05 -19.56 -4.79
N ARG A 182 -0.79 -18.93 -5.94
CA ARG A 182 0.38 -18.06 -6.14
C ARG A 182 0.05 -16.58 -6.02
N VAL A 183 -1.22 -16.28 -5.79
CA VAL A 183 -1.73 -14.92 -5.57
C VAL A 183 -2.52 -14.90 -4.28
N PHE A 184 -2.37 -13.82 -3.51
CA PHE A 184 -3.05 -13.65 -2.24
C PHE A 184 -3.77 -12.30 -2.20
N VAL A 185 -4.94 -12.27 -1.57
CA VAL A 185 -5.67 -11.05 -1.21
C VAL A 185 -5.79 -10.99 0.31
N LEU A 186 -5.02 -10.09 0.93
CA LEU A 186 -5.05 -9.87 2.38
C LEU A 186 -5.93 -8.66 2.68
N GLU A 187 -7.03 -8.88 3.38
CA GLU A 187 -7.96 -7.84 3.84
C GLU A 187 -7.62 -7.38 5.25
N TYR A 188 -7.52 -6.07 5.48
CA TYR A 188 -7.57 -5.41 6.78
C TYR A 188 -8.94 -4.77 6.95
N SER A 189 -9.68 -5.21 7.97
CA SER A 189 -11.10 -4.88 8.10
C SER A 189 -11.53 -4.59 9.53
N ASP A 190 -12.71 -3.99 9.64
CA ASP A 190 -13.31 -3.52 10.89
C ASP A 190 -14.83 -3.81 10.87
N PHE A 191 -15.35 -4.36 11.96
CA PHE A 191 -16.75 -4.78 12.09
C PHE A 191 -17.77 -3.63 12.23
N GLN A 192 -17.34 -2.43 12.62
CA GLN A 192 -18.18 -1.23 12.66
C GLN A 192 -18.06 -0.38 11.37
N CYS A 193 -17.12 -0.71 10.48
CA CYS A 193 -16.95 0.04 9.24
C CYS A 193 -18.01 -0.31 8.17
N PRO A 194 -18.84 0.64 7.71
CA PRO A 194 -19.88 0.37 6.71
C PRO A 194 -19.31 -0.03 5.33
N PHE A 195 -18.09 0.43 5.01
CA PHE A 195 -17.42 0.05 3.76
C PHE A 195 -16.87 -1.38 3.79
N CYS A 196 -16.46 -1.87 4.96
CA CYS A 196 -16.07 -3.27 5.16
C CYS A 196 -17.28 -4.19 4.96
N LYS A 197 -18.43 -3.86 5.57
CA LYS A 197 -19.70 -4.57 5.30
C LYS A 197 -20.03 -4.62 3.80
N ARG A 198 -19.91 -3.49 3.10
CA ARG A 198 -20.23 -3.40 1.67
C ARG A 198 -19.34 -4.27 0.80
N VAL A 199 -18.04 -4.32 1.07
CA VAL A 199 -17.08 -5.04 0.21
C VAL A 199 -17.18 -6.57 0.33
N GLN A 200 -17.74 -7.10 1.43
CA GLN A 200 -17.90 -8.55 1.59
C GLN A 200 -18.70 -9.21 0.46
N LYS A 201 -19.75 -8.54 -0.07
CA LYS A 201 -20.48 -9.05 -1.26
C LYS A 201 -19.59 -9.13 -2.50
N THR A 202 -18.69 -8.17 -2.69
CA THR A 202 -17.70 -8.21 -3.77
C THR A 202 -16.73 -9.36 -3.56
N LEU A 203 -16.16 -9.50 -2.36
CA LEU A 203 -15.21 -10.56 -2.03
C LEU A 203 -15.83 -11.96 -2.20
N GLN A 204 -17.10 -12.15 -1.86
CA GLN A 204 -17.80 -13.42 -2.11
C GLN A 204 -17.81 -13.79 -3.60
N LYS A 205 -18.06 -12.83 -4.50
CA LYS A 205 -18.02 -13.08 -5.95
C LYS A 205 -16.60 -13.38 -6.43
N VAL A 206 -15.62 -12.62 -5.95
CA VAL A 206 -14.21 -12.79 -6.31
C VAL A 206 -13.68 -14.15 -5.83
N ARG A 207 -13.97 -14.55 -4.58
CA ARG A 207 -13.64 -15.89 -4.03
C ARG A 207 -14.25 -17.01 -4.85
N LYS A 208 -15.50 -16.87 -5.28
CA LYS A 208 -16.18 -17.84 -6.18
C LYS A 208 -15.52 -17.93 -7.56
N LYS A 209 -15.00 -16.82 -8.07
CA LYS A 209 -14.34 -16.77 -9.39
C LYS A 209 -12.93 -17.38 -9.36
N TYR A 210 -12.23 -17.30 -8.22
CA TYR A 210 -10.85 -17.77 -8.07
C TYR A 210 -10.68 -18.78 -6.91
N PRO A 211 -11.39 -19.90 -6.91
CA PRO A 211 -11.44 -20.80 -5.75
C PRO A 211 -10.10 -21.50 -5.44
N HIS A 212 -9.27 -21.73 -6.47
CA HIS A 212 -8.00 -22.46 -6.34
C HIS A 212 -6.76 -21.63 -6.73
N SER A 213 -6.94 -20.56 -7.51
CA SER A 213 -5.81 -19.76 -8.00
C SER A 213 -5.39 -18.65 -7.04
N VAL A 214 -6.28 -18.27 -6.12
CA VAL A 214 -6.08 -17.15 -5.20
C VAL A 214 -6.43 -17.56 -3.78
N GLN A 215 -5.56 -17.25 -2.83
CA GLN A 215 -5.83 -17.36 -1.40
C GLN A 215 -6.35 -16.02 -0.87
N PHE A 216 -7.24 -16.06 0.12
CA PHE A 216 -7.75 -14.86 0.78
C PHE A 216 -7.44 -14.94 2.27
N GLY A 217 -7.07 -13.82 2.86
CA GLY A 217 -6.81 -13.70 4.29
C GLY A 217 -7.52 -12.49 4.87
N TYR A 218 -7.86 -12.58 6.16
CA TYR A 218 -8.47 -11.49 6.91
C TYR A 218 -7.61 -11.14 8.12
N ARG A 219 -7.37 -9.84 8.34
CA ARG A 219 -6.72 -9.26 9.51
C ARG A 219 -7.58 -8.16 10.12
N HIS A 220 -7.49 -8.03 11.44
CA HIS A 220 -8.24 -7.03 12.18
C HIS A 220 -7.57 -5.67 12.07
N PHE A 221 -8.33 -4.64 11.72
CA PHE A 221 -7.88 -3.25 11.83
C PHE A 221 -8.97 -2.34 12.43
N PRO A 222 -9.46 -2.62 13.66
CA PRO A 222 -10.35 -1.73 14.39
C PRO A 222 -9.83 -0.29 14.41
N LEU A 223 -10.65 0.66 13.95
CA LEU A 223 -10.30 2.07 13.93
C LEU A 223 -10.49 2.67 15.34
N PRO A 224 -9.66 3.64 15.76
CA PRO A 224 -9.70 4.18 17.13
C PRO A 224 -11.04 4.80 17.54
N PHE A 225 -11.84 5.26 16.56
CA PHE A 225 -13.17 5.85 16.77
C PHE A 225 -14.32 4.83 16.68
N HIS A 226 -14.01 3.54 16.51
CA HIS A 226 -14.96 2.43 16.55
C HIS A 226 -14.81 1.67 17.87
N GLU A 227 -15.49 2.16 18.90
CA GLU A 227 -15.31 1.72 20.30
C GLU A 227 -15.49 0.20 20.50
N GLU A 228 -16.41 -0.43 19.77
CA GLU A 228 -16.75 -1.86 19.92
C GLU A 228 -15.95 -2.76 18.97
N ALA A 229 -15.32 -2.22 17.93
CA ALA A 229 -14.70 -3.01 16.87
C ALA A 229 -13.56 -3.91 17.39
N LYS A 230 -12.80 -3.45 18.39
CA LYS A 230 -11.77 -4.29 19.06
C LYS A 230 -12.42 -5.46 19.81
N GLY A 231 -13.58 -5.24 20.43
CA GLY A 231 -14.36 -6.28 21.10
C GLY A 231 -14.87 -7.34 20.13
N TYR A 232 -15.44 -6.92 19.00
CA TYR A 232 -15.91 -7.84 17.96
C TYR A 232 -14.77 -8.61 17.28
N ALA A 233 -13.63 -7.97 17.06
CA ALA A 233 -12.41 -8.63 16.57
C ALA A 233 -11.98 -9.77 17.50
N GLN A 234 -11.97 -9.53 18.81
CA GLN A 234 -11.66 -10.59 19.79
C GLN A 234 -12.73 -11.68 19.81
N ALA A 235 -14.01 -11.33 19.68
CA ALA A 235 -15.10 -12.30 19.63
C ALA A 235 -14.94 -13.27 18.45
N VAL A 236 -14.65 -12.79 17.23
CA VAL A 236 -14.42 -13.71 16.09
C VAL A 236 -13.18 -14.57 16.24
N GLU A 237 -12.12 -14.07 16.88
CA GLU A 237 -10.95 -14.89 17.21
C GLU A 237 -11.28 -15.97 18.26
N CYS A 238 -12.15 -15.68 19.23
CA CYS A 238 -12.65 -16.72 20.14
C CYS A 238 -13.53 -17.75 19.41
N ALA A 239 -14.33 -17.34 18.43
CA ALA A 239 -15.05 -18.29 17.57
C ALA A 239 -14.10 -19.12 16.68
N ARG A 240 -12.91 -18.58 16.35
CA ARG A 240 -11.87 -19.31 15.59
C ARG A 240 -11.41 -20.58 16.31
N ASP A 241 -11.35 -20.57 17.65
CA ASP A 241 -11.00 -21.76 18.44
C ASP A 241 -11.92 -22.94 18.19
N GLN A 242 -13.16 -22.68 17.76
CA GLN A 242 -14.16 -23.67 17.42
C GLN A 242 -14.45 -23.75 15.91
N ASN A 243 -13.53 -23.23 15.06
CA ASN A 243 -13.65 -23.18 13.60
C ASN A 243 -14.87 -22.38 13.09
N LYS A 244 -15.31 -21.37 13.85
CA LYS A 244 -16.47 -20.52 13.53
C LYS A 244 -16.15 -19.05 13.23
N PHE A 245 -14.88 -18.76 12.93
CA PHE A 245 -14.43 -17.40 12.58
C PHE A 245 -15.28 -16.80 11.45
N TRP A 246 -15.34 -17.49 10.30
CA TRP A 246 -15.99 -16.95 9.10
C TRP A 246 -17.49 -16.78 9.26
N GLN A 247 -18.15 -17.69 9.99
CA GLN A 247 -19.57 -17.67 10.28
C GLN A 247 -19.93 -16.49 11.18
N LEU A 248 -19.19 -16.27 12.28
CA LEU A 248 -19.45 -15.14 13.17
C LEU A 248 -19.09 -13.80 12.49
N GLN A 249 -18.02 -13.77 11.69
CA GLN A 249 -17.67 -12.62 10.86
C GLN A 249 -18.78 -12.26 9.86
N SER A 250 -19.39 -13.24 9.19
CA SER A 250 -20.52 -13.00 8.27
C SER A 250 -21.72 -12.47 9.03
N TRP A 251 -22.03 -13.07 10.18
CA TRP A 251 -23.13 -12.64 11.03
C TRP A 251 -22.95 -11.18 11.47
N PHE A 252 -21.75 -10.78 11.93
CA PHE A 252 -21.48 -9.41 12.33
C PHE A 252 -21.65 -8.44 11.17
N TYR A 253 -21.09 -8.72 10.00
CA TYR A 253 -21.28 -7.83 8.84
C TYR A 253 -22.75 -7.75 8.41
N GLU A 254 -23.52 -8.82 8.50
CA GLU A 254 -24.92 -8.81 8.11
C GLU A 254 -25.80 -8.05 9.10
N ASN A 255 -25.59 -8.23 10.41
CA ASN A 255 -26.53 -7.84 11.45
C ASN A 255 -26.14 -6.59 12.26
N LEU A 256 -24.84 -6.24 12.34
CA LEU A 256 -24.45 -5.02 13.04
C LEU A 256 -24.94 -3.77 12.29
N THR A 257 -25.73 -2.97 13.00
CA THR A 257 -26.15 -1.62 12.61
C THR A 257 -25.84 -0.58 13.69
N HIS A 258 -25.57 -1.05 14.90
CA HIS A 258 -25.20 -0.31 16.11
C HIS A 258 -24.44 -1.27 17.05
N ALA A 259 -23.93 -0.74 18.16
CA ALA A 259 -23.34 -1.56 19.22
C ALA A 259 -24.38 -2.54 19.79
N ILE A 260 -23.99 -3.80 20.01
CA ILE A 260 -24.87 -4.83 20.58
C ILE A 260 -24.37 -5.22 21.98
N SER A 261 -25.30 -5.62 22.84
CA SER A 261 -25.00 -6.05 24.20
C SER A 261 -24.21 -7.36 24.25
N GLU A 262 -23.57 -7.64 25.39
CA GLU A 262 -22.88 -8.92 25.63
C GLU A 262 -23.77 -10.13 25.34
N ALA A 263 -25.04 -10.11 25.79
CA ALA A 263 -25.98 -11.20 25.55
C ALA A 263 -26.22 -11.44 24.05
N GLN A 264 -26.32 -10.36 23.26
CA GLN A 264 -26.48 -10.46 21.81
C GLN A 264 -25.23 -10.96 21.10
N VAL A 265 -24.02 -10.68 21.63
CA VAL A 265 -22.78 -11.27 21.09
C VAL A 265 -22.74 -12.78 21.34
N LEU A 266 -23.21 -13.25 22.50
CA LEU A 266 -23.31 -14.69 22.79
C LEU A 266 -24.33 -15.38 21.88
N GLU A 267 -25.51 -14.77 21.69
CA GLU A 267 -26.53 -15.27 20.75
C GLU A 267 -26.03 -15.30 19.30
N ALA A 268 -25.24 -14.29 18.89
CA ALA A 268 -24.57 -14.28 17.60
C ALA A 268 -23.59 -15.45 17.44
N ALA A 269 -22.81 -15.75 18.47
CA ALA A 269 -21.88 -16.87 18.48
C ALA A 269 -22.62 -18.22 18.37
N GLU A 270 -23.71 -18.40 19.13
CA GLU A 270 -24.60 -19.57 19.02
C GLU A 270 -25.15 -19.72 17.61
N THR A 271 -25.68 -18.63 17.04
CA THR A 271 -26.24 -18.62 15.68
C THR A 271 -25.17 -18.92 14.62
N ALA A 272 -23.93 -18.48 14.83
CA ALA A 272 -22.78 -18.80 14.00
C ALA A 272 -22.31 -20.27 14.14
N GLY A 273 -22.89 -21.02 15.09
CA GLY A 273 -22.64 -22.43 15.32
C GLY A 273 -21.50 -22.72 16.29
N VAL A 274 -21.11 -21.75 17.12
CA VAL A 274 -20.20 -21.98 18.26
C VAL A 274 -20.92 -22.94 19.23
N LYS A 275 -20.27 -24.04 19.60
CA LYS A 275 -20.90 -25.11 20.39
C LYS A 275 -20.69 -24.94 21.88
N ASP A 276 -19.48 -24.56 22.28
CA ASP A 276 -19.14 -24.29 23.67
C ASP A 276 -19.17 -22.78 23.93
N ILE A 277 -20.33 -22.30 24.35
CA ILE A 277 -20.56 -20.86 24.58
C ILE A 277 -19.89 -20.38 25.87
N ASP A 278 -19.75 -21.25 26.87
CA ASP A 278 -19.05 -20.90 28.11
C ASP A 278 -17.56 -20.72 27.86
N GLU A 279 -16.93 -21.59 27.06
CA GLU A 279 -15.55 -21.43 26.63
C GLU A 279 -15.38 -20.15 25.78
N PHE A 280 -16.28 -19.91 24.81
CA PHE A 280 -16.28 -18.70 24.00
C PHE A 280 -16.37 -17.43 24.87
N LYS A 281 -17.32 -17.40 25.81
CA LYS A 281 -17.52 -16.29 26.73
C LYS A 281 -16.28 -16.08 27.60
N SER A 282 -15.70 -17.15 28.14
CA SER A 282 -14.47 -17.08 28.94
C SER A 282 -13.31 -16.52 28.11
N CYS A 283 -13.13 -17.00 26.88
CA CYS A 283 -12.12 -16.51 25.95
C CYS A 283 -12.27 -15.01 25.69
N TRP A 284 -13.50 -14.57 25.39
CA TRP A 284 -13.79 -13.20 25.00
C TRP A 284 -13.65 -12.24 26.18
N LYS A 285 -14.23 -12.57 27.34
CA LYS A 285 -14.19 -11.73 28.54
C LYS A 285 -12.80 -11.62 29.17
N LYS A 286 -11.94 -12.64 29.00
CA LYS A 286 -10.54 -12.60 29.44
C LYS A 286 -9.60 -11.89 28.46
N GLY A 287 -10.11 -11.46 27.31
CA GLY A 287 -9.29 -10.82 26.28
C GLY A 287 -8.19 -11.73 25.71
N LYS A 288 -8.43 -13.04 25.59
CA LYS A 288 -7.44 -14.05 25.15
C LYS A 288 -6.69 -13.61 23.88
N TYR A 289 -7.40 -12.93 22.97
CA TYR A 289 -6.88 -12.51 21.67
C TYR A 289 -6.60 -11.02 21.53
N GLU A 290 -6.60 -10.25 22.63
CA GLU A 290 -6.29 -8.82 22.61
C GLU A 290 -4.94 -8.52 21.94
N LYS A 291 -3.87 -9.23 22.34
CA LYS A 291 -2.54 -9.05 21.77
C LYS A 291 -2.46 -9.39 20.28
N ARG A 292 -3.27 -10.33 19.81
CA ARG A 292 -3.36 -10.69 18.38
C ARG A 292 -3.96 -9.53 17.58
N VAL A 293 -5.09 -9.00 18.05
CA VAL A 293 -5.76 -7.85 17.40
C VAL A 293 -4.84 -6.62 17.41
N GLU A 294 -4.16 -6.34 18.52
CA GLU A 294 -3.19 -5.24 18.59
C GLU A 294 -1.99 -5.43 17.66
N LYS A 295 -1.54 -6.68 17.47
CA LYS A 295 -0.50 -6.99 16.50
C LYS A 295 -0.99 -6.73 15.08
N ASP A 296 -2.22 -7.11 14.74
CA ASP A 296 -2.80 -6.81 13.43
C ASP A 296 -2.88 -5.30 13.15
N ILE A 297 -3.29 -4.53 14.15
CA ILE A 297 -3.33 -3.06 14.06
C ILE A 297 -1.92 -2.49 13.86
N ARG A 298 -0.93 -2.92 14.65
CA ARG A 298 0.46 -2.43 14.53
C ARG A 298 1.06 -2.77 13.18
N ASP A 299 1.02 -4.05 12.78
CA ASP A 299 1.56 -4.48 11.49
C ASP A 299 0.88 -3.74 10.32
N GLY A 300 -0.43 -3.50 10.38
CA GLY A 300 -1.14 -2.70 9.39
C GLY A 300 -0.68 -1.25 9.37
N ALA A 301 -0.51 -0.63 10.53
CA ALA A 301 -0.07 0.76 10.66
C ALA A 301 1.38 0.96 10.19
N GLU A 302 2.27 0.02 10.47
CA GLU A 302 3.66 -0.01 9.99
C GLU A 302 3.73 -0.07 8.46
N MET A 303 2.78 -0.75 7.81
CA MET A 303 2.64 -0.73 6.35
C MET A 303 1.96 0.53 5.80
N GLY A 304 1.59 1.48 6.65
CA GLY A 304 0.94 2.73 6.26
C GLY A 304 -0.58 2.63 6.06
N ILE A 305 -1.23 1.58 6.55
CA ILE A 305 -2.70 1.49 6.53
C ILE A 305 -3.29 2.52 7.50
N GLN A 306 -4.18 3.36 7.00
CA GLN A 306 -4.83 4.43 7.79
C GLN A 306 -6.36 4.26 7.89
N GLY A 307 -6.93 3.26 7.22
CA GLY A 307 -8.37 3.09 7.14
C GLY A 307 -8.78 1.73 6.61
N THR A 308 -10.06 1.42 6.80
CA THR A 308 -10.66 0.14 6.41
C THR A 308 -11.82 0.31 5.42
N PRO A 309 -12.07 -0.66 4.54
CA PRO A 309 -11.23 -1.83 4.31
C PRO A 309 -9.98 -1.41 3.52
N THR A 310 -8.85 -2.08 3.79
CA THR A 310 -7.63 -1.97 2.97
C THR A 310 -7.19 -3.37 2.57
N PHE A 311 -6.68 -3.51 1.36
CA PHE A 311 -6.28 -4.79 0.77
C PHE A 311 -4.83 -4.73 0.35
N VAL A 312 -4.09 -5.80 0.58
CA VAL A 312 -2.81 -6.07 -0.09
C VAL A 312 -3.02 -7.24 -1.04
N LEU A 313 -2.73 -7.03 -2.32
CA LEU A 313 -2.96 -8.02 -3.37
C LEU A 313 -1.70 -8.21 -4.20
N GLY A 314 -1.19 -9.43 -4.26
CA GLY A 314 0.07 -9.69 -4.95
C GLY A 314 0.43 -11.16 -5.08
N SER A 315 1.67 -11.38 -5.50
CA SER A 315 2.30 -12.70 -5.51
C SER A 315 2.43 -13.22 -4.08
N TYR A 316 2.07 -14.48 -3.88
CA TYR A 316 2.13 -15.14 -2.59
C TYR A 316 3.36 -16.04 -2.50
N ASP A 317 4.21 -15.79 -1.51
CA ASP A 317 5.29 -16.67 -1.13
C ASP A 317 4.87 -17.49 0.11
N HIS A 318 4.70 -18.80 -0.09
CA HIS A 318 4.32 -19.74 0.97
C HIS A 318 5.44 -19.99 1.98
N GLU A 319 6.71 -19.85 1.57
CA GLU A 319 7.85 -20.11 2.46
C GLU A 319 7.99 -18.98 3.49
N SER A 320 7.98 -17.74 3.01
CA SER A 320 8.04 -16.57 3.90
C SER A 320 6.70 -16.16 4.49
N GLY A 321 5.59 -16.68 3.95
CA GLY A 321 4.24 -16.27 4.35
C GLY A 321 3.97 -14.80 4.03
N THR A 322 4.46 -14.32 2.88
CA THR A 322 4.35 -12.91 2.50
C THR A 322 3.62 -12.71 1.18
N VAL A 323 2.95 -11.56 1.09
CA VAL A 323 2.27 -11.09 -0.12
C VAL A 323 3.04 -9.90 -0.64
N SER A 324 3.63 -10.03 -1.82
CA SER A 324 4.34 -8.94 -2.49
C SER A 324 3.46 -8.39 -3.60
N GLY A 325 2.91 -7.19 -3.42
CA GLY A 325 2.10 -6.58 -4.47
C GLY A 325 1.66 -5.15 -4.19
N GLU A 326 0.40 -4.86 -4.55
CA GLU A 326 -0.18 -3.52 -4.52
C GLU A 326 -1.24 -3.40 -3.41
N MET A 327 -1.39 -2.18 -2.87
CA MET A 327 -2.36 -1.88 -1.82
C MET A 327 -3.57 -1.13 -2.40
N PHE A 328 -4.78 -1.48 -1.93
CA PHE A 328 -6.02 -0.79 -2.26
C PHE A 328 -6.78 -0.39 -1.01
N SER A 329 -7.33 0.82 -0.97
CA SER A 329 -8.19 1.26 0.14
C SER A 329 -9.63 1.50 -0.31
N GLY A 330 -10.57 1.30 0.61
CA GLY A 330 -12.00 1.49 0.43
C GLY A 330 -12.73 0.26 -0.13
N ALA A 331 -14.04 0.35 -0.31
CA ALA A 331 -14.83 -0.74 -0.88
C ALA A 331 -14.55 -0.88 -2.39
N VAL A 332 -13.53 -1.67 -2.71
CA VAL A 332 -13.04 -1.93 -4.07
C VAL A 332 -14.09 -2.65 -4.91
N SER A 333 -14.20 -2.29 -6.20
CA SER A 333 -15.10 -2.95 -7.15
C SER A 333 -14.59 -4.33 -7.58
N GLU A 334 -15.51 -5.19 -8.01
CA GLU A 334 -15.19 -6.52 -8.54
C GLU A 334 -14.19 -6.45 -9.70
N ASP A 335 -14.41 -5.55 -10.66
CA ASP A 335 -13.53 -5.38 -11.83
C ASP A 335 -12.10 -4.98 -11.44
N LYS A 336 -11.93 -4.16 -10.40
CA LYS A 336 -10.61 -3.76 -9.93
C LYS A 336 -9.87 -4.93 -9.28
N PHE A 337 -10.57 -5.75 -8.47
CA PHE A 337 -9.99 -7.00 -7.96
C PHE A 337 -9.61 -7.95 -9.08
N VAL A 338 -10.53 -8.21 -10.02
CA VAL A 338 -10.30 -9.09 -11.17
C VAL A 338 -9.07 -8.64 -11.96
N LYS A 339 -8.99 -7.35 -12.33
CA LYS A 339 -7.85 -6.83 -13.10
C LYS A 339 -6.50 -7.01 -12.37
N ALA A 340 -6.47 -6.80 -11.06
CA ALA A 340 -5.26 -6.97 -10.26
C ALA A 340 -4.90 -8.46 -10.10
N ILE A 341 -5.87 -9.33 -9.84
CA ILE A 341 -5.66 -10.79 -9.74
C ILE A 341 -5.09 -11.33 -11.06
N GLU A 342 -5.70 -11.02 -12.19
CA GLU A 342 -5.23 -11.49 -13.50
C GLU A 342 -3.81 -11.01 -13.80
N LYS A 343 -3.46 -9.78 -13.40
CA LYS A 343 -2.09 -9.25 -13.50
C LYS A 343 -1.10 -10.14 -12.74
N TYR A 344 -1.35 -10.47 -11.47
CA TYR A 344 -0.41 -11.27 -10.67
C TYR A 344 -0.42 -12.76 -11.02
N LEU A 345 -1.56 -13.31 -11.47
CA LEU A 345 -1.61 -14.67 -12.00
C LEU A 345 -0.74 -14.80 -13.26
N ALA A 346 -0.76 -13.81 -14.15
CA ALA A 346 0.09 -13.79 -15.34
C ALA A 346 1.59 -13.66 -15.00
N LEU A 347 1.94 -12.81 -14.02
CA LEU A 347 3.32 -12.62 -13.58
C LEU A 347 3.89 -13.90 -12.97
N THR A 348 3.19 -14.49 -12.00
CA THR A 348 3.63 -15.74 -11.34
C THR A 348 3.62 -16.94 -12.29
N GLY A 349 2.70 -16.95 -13.26
CA GLY A 349 2.69 -17.94 -14.35
C GLY A 349 3.89 -17.86 -15.29
N THR A 350 4.45 -16.66 -15.48
CA THR A 350 5.63 -16.43 -16.33
C THR A 350 6.93 -16.78 -15.59
N GLU A 351 7.04 -16.43 -14.30
CA GLU A 351 8.20 -16.77 -13.46
C GLU A 351 8.41 -18.28 -13.32
N ALA A 352 7.33 -19.06 -13.14
CA ALA A 352 7.40 -20.53 -13.08
C ALA A 352 7.82 -21.19 -14.40
N LYS A 353 7.71 -20.50 -15.54
CA LYS A 353 8.20 -21.01 -16.83
C LYS A 353 9.67 -20.69 -17.08
N LEU A 354 10.24 -19.73 -16.35
CA LEU A 354 11.62 -19.28 -16.49
C LEU A 354 12.57 -20.00 -15.52
N ASN A 355 12.06 -20.50 -14.39
CA ASN A 355 12.78 -21.34 -13.43
C ASN A 355 12.06 -22.69 -13.28
N PRO A 356 12.28 -23.65 -14.21
CA PRO A 356 11.59 -24.94 -14.23
C PRO A 356 12.02 -25.90 -13.11
#